data_AF-A0A1M4XJG0-F1
#
_entry.id   AF-A0A1M4XJG0-F1
#
_cell.length_a   1.000
_cell.length_b   1.000
_cell.length_c   1.000
_cell.angle_alpha   90.00
_cell.angle_beta   90.00
_cell.angle_gamma   90.00
#
_symmetry.space_group_name_H-M   'P 1'
#
loop_
_entity.id
_entity.type
_entity.pdbx_description
1 polymer ?
#
loop_
_entity_poly.entity_id
_entity_poly.type
_entity_poly.pdbx_seq_one_letter_code
_entity_poly.pdbx_strand_id
1 'polypeptide(L)'
;MGYAIAEELADHGAEVILVSGPVTVSTQKSGIKVIPVESAKEMYDVCVANFPTCDGAVMSAAVADFTPAKPEVQKTKRGKENWKIELTPTMDIAAALGQMKKGNQILVGFALETTNEKANAQSKLEKKNLDFIVLNSLNDAGAGFGVDTNKITIISKGNKTVPFELKSKKEVAADIVKMMGSIPG
;
A
#
# COMPACT_ATOMS: atom_id res chain seq x y z
N MET A 1 1.70 5.49 7.31
CA MET A 1 1.04 4.20 7.52
C MET A 1 2.03 3.06 7.30
N GLY A 2 2.58 2.89 6.11
CA GLY A 2 3.55 1.81 5.82
C GLY A 2 4.71 1.66 6.83
N TYR A 3 5.35 2.77 7.24
CA TYR A 3 6.39 2.74 8.29
C TYR A 3 5.89 2.21 9.63
N ALA A 4 4.71 2.63 10.09
CA ALA A 4 4.14 2.14 11.34
C ALA A 4 3.84 0.64 11.28
N ILE A 5 3.37 0.14 10.13
CA ILE A 5 3.11 -1.29 9.92
C ILE A 5 4.43 -2.08 9.89
N ALA A 6 5.45 -1.56 9.20
CA ALA A 6 6.77 -2.18 9.17
C ALA A 6 7.38 -2.28 10.58
N GLU A 7 7.25 -1.22 11.37
CA GLU A 7 7.70 -1.21 12.76
C GLU A 7 6.93 -2.18 13.64
N GLU A 8 5.61 -2.26 13.49
CA GLU A 8 4.77 -3.19 14.25
C GLU A 8 5.06 -4.66 13.90
N LEU A 9 5.28 -4.97 12.62
CA LEU A 9 5.69 -6.30 12.16
C LEU A 9 7.05 -6.69 12.76
N ALA A 10 8.01 -5.76 12.76
CA ALA A 10 9.32 -5.99 13.35
C ALA A 10 9.26 -6.18 14.88
N ASP A 11 8.35 -5.50 15.59
CA ASP A 11 8.09 -5.76 17.03
C ASP A 11 7.59 -7.19 17.29
N HIS A 12 6.91 -7.78 16.32
CA HIS A 12 6.44 -9.16 16.37
C HIS A 12 7.46 -10.17 15.78
N GLY A 13 8.71 -9.74 15.59
CA GLY A 13 9.82 -10.59 15.17
C GLY A 13 9.93 -10.86 13.67
N ALA A 14 9.14 -10.17 12.83
CA ALA A 14 9.24 -10.32 11.38
C ALA A 14 10.48 -9.61 10.81
N GLU A 15 11.10 -10.22 9.81
CA GLU A 15 12.06 -9.53 8.93
C GLU A 15 11.29 -8.78 7.84
N VAL A 16 11.47 -7.46 7.77
CA VAL A 16 10.65 -6.58 6.92
C VAL A 16 11.50 -5.96 5.81
N ILE A 17 11.08 -6.16 4.57
CA ILE A 17 11.55 -5.38 3.42
C ILE A 17 10.57 -4.22 3.20
N LEU A 18 10.98 -3.01 3.56
CA LEU A 18 10.19 -1.80 3.38
C LEU A 18 10.58 -1.10 2.08
N VAL A 19 9.81 -1.33 1.01
CA VAL A 19 9.95 -0.58 -0.25
C VAL A 19 9.28 0.79 -0.08
N SER A 20 10.08 1.85 -0.06
CA SER A 20 9.62 3.19 0.30
C SER A 20 9.76 4.17 -0.86
N GLY A 21 8.64 4.80 -1.24
CA GLY A 21 8.67 6.01 -2.05
C GLY A 21 9.29 7.21 -1.31
N PRO A 22 9.34 8.39 -1.95
CA PRO A 22 9.82 9.62 -1.32
C PRO A 22 8.93 10.04 -0.14
N VAL A 23 9.49 10.04 1.07
CA VAL A 23 8.79 10.41 2.31
C VAL A 23 9.74 11.13 3.27
N THR A 24 9.20 11.86 4.24
CA THR A 24 9.97 12.50 5.32
C THR A 24 10.15 11.62 6.56
N VAL A 25 9.40 10.51 6.64
CA VAL A 25 9.45 9.57 7.77
C VAL A 25 10.62 8.62 7.56
N SER A 26 11.30 8.27 8.66
CA SER A 26 12.37 7.26 8.66
C SER A 26 12.18 6.32 9.85
N THR A 27 12.83 5.17 9.80
CA THR A 27 12.90 4.21 10.91
C THR A 27 14.32 3.71 11.05
N GLN A 28 14.74 3.47 12.29
CA GLN A 28 16.05 2.89 12.65
C GLN A 28 15.89 1.54 13.34
N LYS A 29 14.70 0.94 13.22
CA LYS A 29 14.36 -0.28 13.93
C LYS A 29 15.09 -1.47 13.33
N SER A 30 15.65 -2.32 14.19
CA SER A 30 16.22 -3.60 13.79
C SER A 30 15.17 -4.48 13.13
N GLY A 31 15.59 -5.31 12.17
CA GLY A 31 14.69 -6.19 11.44
C GLY A 31 13.99 -5.53 10.25
N ILE A 32 14.21 -4.22 10.00
CA ILE A 32 13.67 -3.53 8.82
C ILE A 32 14.79 -3.16 7.85
N LYS A 33 14.72 -3.69 6.63
CA LYS A 33 15.54 -3.27 5.49
C LYS A 33 14.73 -2.29 4.62
N VAL A 34 15.13 -1.02 4.62
CA VAL A 34 14.49 0.00 3.79
C VAL A 34 15.12 0.02 2.39
N ILE A 35 14.30 -0.10 1.35
CA ILE A 35 14.68 0.03 -0.05
C ILE A 35 14.01 1.29 -0.62
N PRO A 36 14.74 2.40 -0.80
CA PRO A 36 14.17 3.60 -1.39
C PRO A 36 13.93 3.41 -2.89
N VAL A 37 12.81 3.92 -3.38
CA VAL A 37 12.43 3.98 -4.79
C VAL A 37 11.80 5.35 -5.09
N GLU A 38 11.89 5.80 -6.31
CA GLU A 38 11.29 7.07 -6.76
C GLU A 38 10.08 6.84 -7.66
N SER A 39 10.15 5.84 -8.55
CA SER A 39 9.10 5.61 -9.54
C SER A 39 8.20 4.41 -9.22
N ALA A 40 6.98 4.42 -9.79
CA ALA A 40 6.06 3.28 -9.74
C ALA A 40 6.69 2.02 -10.35
N LYS A 41 7.54 2.18 -11.39
CA LYS A 41 8.26 1.08 -12.03
C LYS A 41 9.31 0.47 -11.10
N GLU A 42 10.13 1.29 -10.44
CA GLU A 42 11.13 0.80 -9.48
C GLU A 42 10.45 0.07 -8.31
N MET A 43 9.37 0.64 -7.77
CA MET A 43 8.60 -0.01 -6.72
C MET A 43 8.06 -1.37 -7.19
N TYR A 44 7.51 -1.44 -8.40
CA TYR A 44 7.04 -2.68 -9.02
C TYR A 44 8.16 -3.71 -9.10
N ASP A 45 9.30 -3.34 -9.70
CA ASP A 45 10.43 -4.25 -9.93
C ASP A 45 10.95 -4.83 -8.60
N VAL A 46 11.10 -3.99 -7.56
CA VAL A 46 11.53 -4.43 -6.22
C VAL A 46 10.48 -5.34 -5.58
N CYS A 47 9.20 -4.98 -5.60
CA CYS A 47 8.14 -5.79 -4.99
C CYS A 47 8.04 -7.17 -5.64
N VAL A 48 8.03 -7.24 -6.98
CA VAL A 48 7.94 -8.49 -7.73
C VAL A 48 9.16 -9.39 -7.50
N ALA A 49 10.36 -8.82 -7.41
CA ALA A 49 11.57 -9.59 -7.16
C ALA A 49 11.62 -10.22 -5.76
N ASN A 50 11.07 -9.56 -4.74
CA ASN A 50 11.18 -9.99 -3.34
C ASN A 50 9.96 -10.82 -2.86
N PHE A 51 8.76 -10.56 -3.39
CA PHE A 51 7.55 -11.23 -2.88
C PHE A 51 7.58 -12.76 -2.89
N PRO A 52 8.19 -13.47 -3.88
CA PRO A 52 8.25 -14.93 -3.87
C PRO A 52 8.96 -15.57 -2.67
N THR A 53 9.79 -14.79 -1.95
CA THR A 53 10.54 -15.22 -0.74
C THR A 53 9.93 -14.73 0.56
N CYS A 54 8.83 -13.96 0.52
CA CYS A 54 8.16 -13.43 1.72
C CYS A 54 7.00 -14.32 2.16
N ASP A 55 6.68 -14.34 3.45
CA ASP A 55 5.43 -14.94 3.96
C ASP A 55 4.21 -14.05 3.72
N GLY A 56 4.42 -12.75 3.44
CA GLY A 56 3.35 -11.88 3.01
C GLY A 56 3.79 -10.47 2.61
N ALA A 57 2.82 -9.67 2.17
CA ALA A 57 3.04 -8.28 1.77
C ALA A 57 1.86 -7.37 2.14
N VAL A 58 2.18 -6.10 2.43
CA VAL A 58 1.21 -5.05 2.78
C VAL A 58 1.34 -3.88 1.80
N MET A 59 0.39 -3.76 0.88
CA MET A 59 0.38 -2.78 -0.20
C MET A 59 -0.18 -1.44 0.27
N SER A 60 0.58 -0.74 1.12
CA SER A 60 0.17 0.52 1.76
C SER A 60 0.65 1.80 1.05
N ALA A 61 1.50 1.68 0.04
CA ALA A 61 2.01 2.82 -0.71
C ALA A 61 0.93 3.41 -1.64
N ALA A 62 0.88 4.74 -1.73
CA ALA A 62 0.06 5.45 -2.72
C ALA A 62 0.86 5.54 -4.04
N VAL A 63 0.82 4.46 -4.82
CA VAL A 63 1.51 4.37 -6.11
C VAL A 63 0.72 5.13 -7.18
N ALA A 64 1.39 5.90 -8.02
CA ALA A 64 0.75 6.61 -9.13
C ALA A 64 0.17 5.62 -10.16
N ASP A 65 -1.08 5.84 -10.57
CA ASP A 65 -1.76 5.01 -11.57
C ASP A 65 -1.27 5.24 -13.00
N PHE A 66 -0.59 6.37 -13.25
CA PHE A 66 -0.10 6.77 -14.56
C PHE A 66 1.33 7.32 -14.47
N THR A 67 2.07 7.22 -15.56
CA THR A 67 3.43 7.75 -15.73
C THR A 67 3.57 8.44 -17.09
N PRO A 68 4.44 9.45 -17.26
CA PRO A 68 4.72 10.02 -18.57
C PRO A 68 5.09 8.96 -19.60
N ALA A 69 4.42 8.97 -20.76
CA ALA A 69 4.70 8.05 -21.85
C ALA A 69 6.11 8.26 -22.43
N LYS A 70 6.62 9.49 -22.37
CA LYS A 70 7.97 9.89 -22.79
C LYS A 70 8.59 10.80 -21.73
N PRO A 71 9.25 10.25 -20.70
CA PRO A 71 9.94 11.06 -19.71
C PRO A 71 11.18 11.72 -20.35
N GLU A 72 11.29 13.04 -20.19
CA GLU A 72 12.45 13.81 -20.65
C GLU A 72 13.57 13.74 -19.61
N VAL A 73 14.80 13.46 -20.05
CA VAL A 73 15.97 13.36 -19.16
C VAL A 73 16.48 14.75 -18.75
N GLN A 74 16.17 15.78 -19.55
CA GLN A 74 16.59 17.15 -19.32
C GLN A 74 15.39 18.05 -19.01
N LYS A 75 15.64 19.10 -18.23
CA LYS A 75 14.65 20.12 -17.93
C LYS A 75 14.09 20.74 -19.21
N THR A 76 12.80 20.56 -19.45
CA THR A 76 12.08 21.25 -20.53
C THR A 76 12.11 22.76 -20.29
N LYS A 77 12.58 23.54 -21.27
CA LYS A 77 12.61 25.01 -21.19
C LYS A 77 11.20 25.56 -21.29
N ARG A 78 10.94 26.67 -20.59
CA ARG A 78 9.66 27.40 -20.69
C ARG A 78 9.44 27.86 -22.12
N GLY A 79 8.39 27.34 -22.76
CA GLY A 79 7.91 27.79 -24.07
C GLY A 79 6.84 28.87 -23.98
N LYS A 80 6.41 29.39 -25.14
CA LYS A 80 5.26 30.30 -25.28
C LYS A 80 3.94 29.57 -25.58
N GLU A 81 4.03 28.29 -25.97
CA GLU A 81 2.90 27.47 -26.37
C GLU A 81 2.35 26.62 -25.21
N ASN A 82 1.10 26.17 -25.37
CA ASN A 82 0.47 25.23 -24.45
C ASN A 82 1.23 23.90 -24.45
N TRP A 83 1.60 23.44 -23.25
CA TRP A 83 2.33 22.19 -23.06
C TRP A 83 1.36 21.05 -22.71
N LYS A 84 1.62 19.86 -23.25
CA LYS A 84 0.85 18.64 -22.99
C LYS A 84 1.81 17.54 -22.54
N ILE A 85 1.38 16.76 -21.55
CA ILE A 85 2.06 15.55 -21.10
C ILE A 85 1.17 14.37 -21.45
N GLU A 86 1.68 13.47 -22.27
CA GLU A 86 1.03 12.19 -22.55
C GLU A 86 1.35 11.22 -21.41
N LEU A 87 0.31 10.58 -20.86
CA LEU A 87 0.42 9.64 -19.74
C LEU A 87 0.00 8.24 -20.18
N THR A 88 0.69 7.23 -19.67
CA THR A 88 0.37 5.81 -19.86
C THR A 88 0.15 5.14 -18.49
N PRO A 89 -0.73 4.14 -18.37
CA PRO A 89 -0.94 3.42 -17.10
C PRO A 89 0.35 2.79 -16.57
N THR A 90 0.49 2.76 -15.24
CA THR A 90 1.54 2.00 -14.56
C THR A 90 1.14 0.53 -14.38
N MET A 91 2.10 -0.30 -13.98
CA MET A 91 1.84 -1.70 -13.64
C MET A 91 1.20 -1.80 -12.25
N ASP A 92 0.12 -2.57 -12.13
CA ASP A 92 -0.55 -2.79 -10.84
C ASP A 92 0.23 -3.81 -10.00
N ILE A 93 1.00 -3.30 -9.03
CA ILE A 93 1.86 -4.12 -8.17
C ILE A 93 1.04 -5.15 -7.38
N ALA A 94 -0.08 -4.74 -6.79
CA ALA A 94 -0.91 -5.61 -5.97
C ALA A 94 -1.57 -6.72 -6.80
N ALA A 95 -1.99 -6.42 -8.03
CA ALA A 95 -2.49 -7.45 -8.95
C ALA A 95 -1.38 -8.43 -9.36
N ALA A 96 -0.17 -7.94 -9.67
CA ALA A 96 0.96 -8.80 -10.01
C ALA A 96 1.33 -9.74 -8.85
N LEU A 97 1.42 -9.22 -7.62
CA LEU A 97 1.69 -10.06 -6.45
C LEU A 97 0.56 -11.08 -6.23
N GLY A 98 -0.70 -10.66 -6.39
CA GLY A 98 -1.85 -11.54 -6.31
C GLY A 98 -1.83 -12.71 -7.30
N GLN A 99 -1.26 -12.52 -8.50
CA GLN A 99 -1.12 -13.56 -9.52
C GLN A 99 -0.03 -14.60 -9.18
N MET A 100 1.06 -14.19 -8.52
CA MET A 100 2.17 -15.09 -8.15
C MET A 100 2.07 -15.63 -6.71
N LYS A 101 1.08 -15.15 -5.94
CA LYS A 101 0.83 -15.52 -4.55
C LYS A 101 0.58 -17.02 -4.40
N LYS A 102 1.33 -17.65 -3.49
CA LYS A 102 1.16 -19.05 -3.05
C LYS A 102 0.15 -19.14 -1.91
N GLY A 103 -0.39 -20.34 -1.68
CA GLY A 103 -1.44 -20.59 -0.69
C GLY A 103 -1.06 -20.22 0.76
N ASN A 104 0.23 -20.32 1.09
CA ASN A 104 0.77 -20.02 2.41
C ASN A 104 1.22 -18.54 2.59
N GLN A 105 1.00 -17.69 1.58
CA GLN A 105 1.39 -16.28 1.63
C GLN A 105 0.17 -15.39 1.91
N ILE A 106 0.38 -14.29 2.64
CA ILE A 106 -0.65 -13.30 2.92
C ILE A 106 -0.44 -12.06 2.05
N LEU A 107 -1.52 -11.53 1.47
CA LEU A 107 -1.48 -10.28 0.69
C LEU A 107 -2.56 -9.31 1.16
N VAL A 108 -2.11 -8.18 1.70
CA VAL A 108 -2.97 -7.12 2.25
C VAL A 108 -2.96 -5.91 1.32
N GLY A 109 -4.14 -5.42 0.95
CA GLY A 109 -4.27 -4.18 0.18
C GLY A 109 -4.68 -2.99 1.04
N PHE A 110 -4.44 -1.78 0.52
CA PHE A 110 -5.08 -0.56 0.99
C PHE A 110 -6.01 0.01 -0.08
N ALA A 111 -7.10 0.61 0.37
CA ALA A 111 -7.99 1.39 -0.47
C ALA A 111 -8.29 2.73 0.21
N LEU A 112 -8.39 3.75 -0.63
CA LEU A 112 -8.90 5.05 -0.29
C LEU A 112 -9.84 5.43 -1.41
N GLU A 113 -11.12 5.41 -1.13
CA GLU A 113 -12.18 5.60 -2.12
C GLU A 113 -12.95 6.87 -1.80
N THR A 114 -13.40 7.58 -2.81
CA THR A 114 -14.22 8.80 -2.66
C THR A 114 -15.70 8.54 -2.94
N THR A 115 -16.02 7.42 -3.61
CA THR A 115 -17.39 7.01 -3.96
C THR A 115 -17.49 5.49 -3.89
N ASN A 116 -18.69 4.98 -3.55
CA ASN A 116 -18.97 3.53 -3.50
C ASN A 116 -17.90 2.70 -2.75
N GLU A 117 -17.39 3.26 -1.64
CA GLU A 117 -16.12 2.86 -1.03
C GLU A 117 -16.02 1.36 -0.75
N LYS A 118 -17.05 0.78 -0.11
CA LYS A 118 -17.10 -0.64 0.23
C LYS A 118 -17.14 -1.53 -1.01
N ALA A 119 -17.95 -1.17 -2.01
CA ALA A 119 -18.10 -1.96 -3.23
C ALA A 119 -16.81 -1.95 -4.07
N ASN A 120 -16.15 -0.78 -4.18
CA ASN A 120 -14.87 -0.66 -4.86
C ASN A 120 -13.77 -1.44 -4.13
N ALA A 121 -13.72 -1.35 -2.79
CA ALA A 121 -12.76 -2.10 -1.99
C ALA A 121 -12.98 -3.62 -2.11
N GLN A 122 -14.22 -4.11 -2.11
CA GLN A 122 -14.56 -5.52 -2.36
C GLN A 122 -14.12 -5.96 -3.76
N SER A 123 -14.39 -5.16 -4.79
CA SER A 123 -13.95 -5.50 -6.15
C SER A 123 -12.42 -5.58 -6.24
N LYS A 124 -11.69 -4.69 -5.57
CA LYS A 124 -10.22 -4.72 -5.49
C LYS A 124 -9.71 -5.95 -4.73
N LEU A 125 -10.36 -6.32 -3.62
CA LEU A 125 -10.05 -7.52 -2.84
C LEU A 125 -10.04 -8.77 -3.72
N GLU A 126 -11.11 -8.98 -4.48
CA GLU A 126 -11.28 -10.14 -5.36
C GLU A 126 -10.31 -10.09 -6.55
N LYS A 127 -10.30 -8.99 -7.30
CA LYS A 127 -9.48 -8.84 -8.52
C LYS A 127 -7.98 -9.01 -8.27
N LYS A 128 -7.51 -8.63 -7.08
CA LYS A 128 -6.09 -8.64 -6.73
C LYS A 128 -5.70 -9.81 -5.81
N ASN A 129 -6.59 -10.78 -5.60
CA ASN A 129 -6.35 -11.96 -4.77
C ASN A 129 -5.83 -11.63 -3.35
N LEU A 130 -6.38 -10.57 -2.76
CA LEU A 130 -6.03 -10.11 -1.41
C LEU A 130 -6.74 -10.96 -0.35
N ASP A 131 -6.14 -11.14 0.82
CA ASP A 131 -6.81 -11.80 1.96
C ASP A 131 -7.70 -10.83 2.72
N PHE A 132 -7.24 -9.60 2.87
CA PHE A 132 -8.07 -8.47 3.26
C PHE A 132 -7.57 -7.17 2.66
N ILE A 133 -8.45 -6.17 2.68
CA ILE A 133 -8.18 -4.81 2.24
C ILE A 133 -8.53 -3.84 3.38
N VAL A 134 -7.63 -2.89 3.63
CA VAL A 134 -7.82 -1.81 4.59
C VAL A 134 -8.42 -0.63 3.85
N LEU A 135 -9.68 -0.32 4.13
CA LEU A 135 -10.38 0.84 3.58
C LEU A 135 -10.25 2.02 4.54
N ASN A 136 -9.56 3.07 4.12
CA ASN A 136 -9.42 4.31 4.88
C ASN A 136 -10.62 5.24 4.65
N SER A 137 -11.11 5.92 5.69
CA SER A 137 -12.11 6.98 5.57
C SER A 137 -11.47 8.32 5.20
N LEU A 138 -12.09 9.04 4.25
CA LEU A 138 -11.81 10.45 3.95
C LEU A 138 -12.87 11.40 4.51
N ASN A 139 -14.00 10.86 4.98
CA ASN A 139 -15.19 11.65 5.32
C ASN A 139 -15.17 12.12 6.79
N ASP A 140 -14.23 11.61 7.59
CA ASP A 140 -14.10 11.93 9.00
C ASP A 140 -12.99 12.96 9.23
N ALA A 141 -13.28 14.01 10.00
CA ALA A 141 -12.28 15.00 10.38
C ALA A 141 -11.12 14.33 11.13
N GLY A 142 -9.89 14.52 10.65
CA GLY A 142 -8.70 13.88 11.19
C GLY A 142 -8.40 12.47 10.64
N ALA A 143 -9.17 11.96 9.67
CA ALA A 143 -8.83 10.75 8.93
C ALA A 143 -8.22 11.08 7.56
N GLY A 144 -7.34 10.22 7.04
CA GLY A 144 -6.77 10.35 5.69
C GLY A 144 -5.29 10.76 5.64
N PHE A 145 -4.93 11.54 4.62
CA PHE A 145 -3.53 11.92 4.36
C PHE A 145 -3.07 13.10 5.23
N GLY A 146 -1.77 13.12 5.56
CA GLY A 146 -1.13 14.28 6.19
C GLY A 146 -1.42 14.50 7.68
N VAL A 147 -2.27 13.66 8.30
CA VAL A 147 -2.63 13.71 9.73
C VAL A 147 -2.15 12.44 10.46
N ASP A 148 -1.95 12.49 11.78
CA ASP A 148 -1.38 11.37 12.56
C ASP A 148 -2.39 10.29 12.96
N THR A 149 -3.65 10.54 12.73
CA THR A 149 -4.77 9.63 12.99
C THR A 149 -5.31 9.02 11.71
N ASN A 150 -6.01 7.89 11.84
CA ASN A 150 -6.70 7.26 10.74
C ASN A 150 -7.93 6.50 11.26
N LYS A 151 -8.96 6.40 10.44
CA LYS A 151 -10.17 5.61 10.69
C LYS A 151 -10.31 4.64 9.54
N ILE A 152 -10.38 3.35 9.86
CA ILE A 152 -10.32 2.28 8.86
C ILE A 152 -11.46 1.29 9.02
N THR A 153 -11.81 0.63 7.92
CA THR A 153 -12.59 -0.60 7.93
C THR A 153 -11.76 -1.69 7.27
N ILE A 154 -11.54 -2.80 7.95
CA ILE A 154 -10.91 -3.98 7.35
C ILE A 154 -12.00 -4.83 6.70
N ILE A 155 -11.81 -5.17 5.42
CA ILE A 155 -12.73 -6.01 4.66
C ILE A 155 -11.98 -7.27 4.23
N SER A 156 -12.43 -8.43 4.71
CA SER A 156 -11.84 -9.74 4.40
C SER A 156 -12.70 -10.53 3.40
N LYS A 157 -12.16 -11.64 2.88
CA LYS A 157 -12.90 -12.58 2.02
C LYS A 157 -14.26 -12.98 2.63
N GLY A 158 -15.27 -13.15 1.77
CA GLY A 158 -16.64 -13.41 2.20
C GLY A 158 -17.37 -12.19 2.78
N ASN A 159 -16.91 -10.98 2.44
CA ASN A 159 -17.50 -9.69 2.86
C ASN A 159 -17.59 -9.48 4.37
N LYS A 160 -16.69 -10.12 5.15
CA LYS A 160 -16.58 -9.84 6.58
C LYS A 160 -15.92 -8.49 6.78
N THR A 161 -16.62 -7.57 7.43
CA THR A 161 -16.13 -6.21 7.69
C THR A 161 -15.92 -5.96 9.17
N VAL A 162 -14.79 -5.38 9.54
CA VAL A 162 -14.49 -4.95 10.91
C VAL A 162 -14.20 -3.44 10.88
N PRO A 163 -15.12 -2.58 11.36
CA PRO A 163 -14.88 -1.15 11.48
C PRO A 163 -14.00 -0.86 12.70
N PHE A 164 -13.22 0.21 12.62
CA PHE A 164 -12.43 0.73 13.73
C PHE A 164 -12.65 2.23 13.88
N GLU A 165 -12.66 2.69 15.14
CA GLU A 165 -12.73 4.11 15.47
C GLU A 165 -11.45 4.86 15.07
N LEU A 166 -11.56 6.19 15.02
CA LEU A 166 -10.42 7.08 14.76
C LEU A 166 -9.36 6.88 15.85
N LYS A 167 -8.15 6.54 15.44
CA LYS A 167 -7.01 6.31 16.34
C LYS A 167 -5.68 6.65 15.67
N SER A 168 -4.59 6.61 16.41
CA SER A 168 -3.27 6.91 15.84
C SER A 168 -2.86 5.89 14.77
N LYS A 169 -1.98 6.29 13.85
CA LYS A 169 -1.40 5.36 12.85
C LYS A 169 -0.72 4.14 13.46
N LYS A 170 -0.16 4.27 14.67
CA LYS A 170 0.48 3.15 15.39
C LYS A 170 -0.56 2.14 15.86
N GLU A 171 -1.64 2.61 16.47
CA GLU A 171 -2.73 1.72 16.89
C GLU A 171 -3.38 1.03 15.68
N VAL A 172 -3.60 1.77 14.58
CA VAL A 172 -4.09 1.16 13.33
C VAL A 172 -3.14 0.09 12.79
N ALA A 173 -1.82 0.31 12.87
CA ALA A 173 -0.84 -0.69 12.45
C ALA A 173 -0.95 -1.97 13.29
N ALA A 174 -1.11 -1.84 14.61
CA ALA A 174 -1.33 -2.97 15.52
C ALA A 174 -2.58 -3.79 15.16
N ASP A 175 -3.70 -3.14 14.80
CA ASP A 175 -4.90 -3.88 14.37
C ASP A 175 -4.68 -4.66 13.07
N ILE A 176 -3.95 -4.07 12.12
CA ILE A 176 -3.65 -4.70 10.84
C ILE A 176 -2.75 -5.91 11.05
N VAL A 177 -1.68 -5.79 11.83
CA VAL A 177 -0.76 -6.89 12.14
C VAL A 177 -1.48 -8.01 12.91
N LYS A 178 -2.35 -7.64 13.87
CA LYS A 178 -3.21 -8.61 14.57
C LYS A 178 -4.14 -9.36 13.61
N MET A 179 -4.73 -8.66 12.64
CA MET A 179 -5.57 -9.29 11.62
C MET A 179 -4.76 -10.25 10.74
N MET A 180 -3.53 -9.88 10.34
CA MET A 180 -2.64 -10.77 9.58
C MET A 180 -2.38 -12.08 10.33
N GLY A 181 -2.09 -12.02 11.64
CA GLY A 181 -1.87 -13.21 12.46
C GLY A 181 -3.11 -14.09 12.69
N SER A 182 -4.31 -13.62 12.32
CA SER A 182 -5.55 -14.39 12.41
C SER A 182 -5.87 -15.20 11.15
N ILE A 183 -5.14 -14.97 10.05
CA ILE A 183 -5.31 -15.72 8.80
C ILE A 183 -4.58 -17.07 8.93
N PRO A 184 -5.27 -18.21 8.71
CA PRO A 184 -4.61 -19.50 8.66
C PRO A 184 -3.58 -19.54 7.53
N GLY A 185 -2.37 -20.04 7.82
CA GLY A 185 -1.31 -20.28 6.84
C GLY A 185 -1.54 -21.53 5.98
#